data_AF-A0A9W6QUM9-F1
#
_entry.id   AF-A0A9W6QUM9-F1
#
_cell.length_a   1.000
_cell.length_b   1.000
_cell.length_c   1.000
_cell.angle_alpha   90.00
_cell.angle_beta   90.00
_cell.angle_gamma   90.00
#
_symmetry.space_group_name_H-M   'P 1'
#
loop_
_entity.id
_entity.type
_entity.pdbx_description
1 polymer ?
#
loop_
_entity_poly.entity_id
_entity_poly.type
_entity_poly.pdbx_seq_one_letter_code
_entity_poly.pdbx_strand_id
1 'polypeptide(L)'
;MPPDYQLASSHQPLSTPAAPRSSKVKAAIGFADGRAAAEKAEAVQRKRAARTVAVHSLDAEDRGVLLSMLGIAGQEPAPSAPQPVHSPQPGAVAAWSTQGVGR
;
A
#
# COMPACT_ATOMS: atom_id res chain seq x y z
N MET A 1 -17.02 -49.86 54.45
CA MET A 1 -16.76 -48.41 54.36
C MET A 1 -16.41 -48.07 52.92
N PRO A 2 -17.38 -47.68 52.08
CA PRO A 2 -17.09 -46.94 50.85
C PRO A 2 -17.01 -45.44 51.19
N PRO A 3 -16.15 -44.64 50.51
CA PRO A 3 -16.06 -43.22 50.78
C PRO A 3 -17.18 -42.42 50.12
N ASP A 4 -17.64 -41.41 50.84
CA ASP A 4 -18.51 -40.33 50.40
C ASP A 4 -17.88 -39.52 49.25
N TYR A 5 -18.17 -39.89 48.01
CA TYR A 5 -17.87 -39.03 46.86
C TYR A 5 -18.98 -38.00 46.70
N GLN A 6 -18.94 -37.00 47.57
CA GLN A 6 -19.87 -35.89 47.53
C GLN A 6 -19.87 -35.24 46.14
N LEU A 7 -21.07 -35.20 45.61
CA LEU A 7 -21.55 -34.52 44.42
C LEU A 7 -21.37 -33.00 44.54
N ALA A 8 -20.13 -32.51 44.58
CA ALA A 8 -19.85 -31.08 44.39
C ALA A 8 -19.68 -30.80 42.89
N SER A 9 -20.78 -30.97 42.15
CA SER A 9 -20.90 -30.50 40.78
C SER A 9 -21.04 -28.97 40.80
N SER A 10 -19.98 -28.30 41.22
CA SER A 10 -19.80 -26.86 41.06
C SER A 10 -19.38 -26.59 39.62
N HIS A 11 -20.31 -26.80 38.67
CA HIS A 11 -20.18 -26.18 37.37
C HIS A 11 -20.42 -24.68 37.56
N GLN A 12 -19.37 -23.96 37.95
CA GLN A 12 -19.29 -22.54 37.64
C GLN A 12 -19.53 -22.43 36.13
N PRO A 13 -20.60 -21.75 35.66
CA PRO A 13 -20.67 -21.41 34.26
C PRO A 13 -19.40 -20.62 33.98
N LEU A 14 -18.55 -21.15 33.11
CA LEU A 14 -17.37 -20.48 32.59
C LEU A 14 -17.85 -19.12 32.10
N SER A 15 -17.67 -18.10 32.93
CA SER A 15 -18.09 -16.74 32.66
C SER A 15 -17.31 -16.31 31.45
N THR A 16 -17.97 -16.39 30.30
CA THR A 16 -17.40 -15.95 29.03
C THR A 16 -17.11 -14.47 29.24
N PRO A 17 -15.87 -13.99 29.10
CA PRO A 17 -15.64 -12.55 29.15
C PRO A 17 -16.44 -11.96 27.99
N ALA A 18 -17.54 -11.28 28.32
CA ALA A 18 -18.30 -10.50 27.37
C ALA A 18 -17.34 -9.43 26.84
N ALA A 19 -16.69 -9.73 25.71
CA ALA A 19 -15.81 -8.79 25.05
C ALA A 19 -16.62 -7.50 24.85
N PRO A 20 -16.11 -6.34 25.26
CA PRO A 20 -16.87 -5.12 25.20
C PRO A 20 -17.21 -4.85 23.73
N ARG A 21 -18.48 -4.61 23.44
CA ARG A 21 -18.99 -4.36 22.07
C ARG A 21 -18.22 -3.23 21.34
N SER A 22 -17.47 -2.40 22.08
CA SER A 22 -16.55 -1.39 21.57
C SER A 22 -15.34 -1.95 20.81
N SER A 23 -14.87 -3.17 21.09
CA SER A 23 -13.72 -3.77 20.39
C SER A 23 -14.05 -4.11 18.94
N LYS A 24 -15.28 -4.61 18.69
CA LYS A 24 -15.77 -4.94 17.35
C LYS A 24 -15.95 -3.70 16.47
N VAL A 25 -16.44 -2.60 17.05
CA VAL A 25 -16.58 -1.31 16.35
C VAL A 25 -15.21 -0.75 15.99
N LYS A 26 -14.24 -0.78 16.92
CA LYS A 26 -12.86 -0.34 16.67
C LYS A 26 -12.17 -1.16 15.58
N ALA A 27 -12.37 -2.48 15.57
CA ALA A 27 -11.85 -3.37 14.53
C ALA A 27 -12.48 -3.08 13.15
N ALA A 28 -13.79 -2.80 13.09
CA ALA A 28 -14.48 -2.46 11.85
C ALA A 28 -13.98 -1.14 11.24
N ILE A 29 -13.73 -0.12 12.08
CA ILE A 29 -13.15 1.16 11.64
C ILE A 29 -11.72 0.94 11.10
N GLY A 30 -10.87 0.21 11.83
CA GLY A 30 -9.50 -0.07 11.38
C GLY A 30 -9.43 -0.87 10.07
N PHE A 31 -10.37 -1.80 9.85
CA PHE A 31 -10.48 -2.52 8.58
C PHE A 31 -10.92 -1.60 7.43
N ALA A 32 -11.89 -0.71 7.67
CA ALA A 32 -12.33 0.25 6.66
C ALA A 32 -11.19 1.20 6.25
N ASP A 33 -10.45 1.72 7.23
CA ASP A 33 -9.27 2.55 6.99
C ASP A 33 -8.17 1.77 6.25
N GLY A 34 -7.94 0.51 6.64
CA GLY A 34 -7.00 -0.38 5.95
C GLY A 34 -7.36 -0.64 4.49
N ARG A 35 -8.65 -0.82 4.18
CA ARG A 35 -9.13 -0.95 2.79
C ARG A 35 -8.93 0.33 2.00
N ALA A 36 -9.31 1.48 2.55
CA ALA A 36 -9.12 2.77 1.87
C ALA A 36 -7.64 3.05 1.60
N ALA A 37 -6.75 2.73 2.55
CA ALA A 37 -5.31 2.84 2.37
C ALA A 37 -4.78 1.88 1.28
N ALA A 38 -5.26 0.64 1.26
CA ALA A 38 -4.90 -0.35 0.24
C ALA A 38 -5.34 0.09 -1.16
N GLU A 39 -6.57 0.57 -1.32
CA GLU A 39 -7.10 1.09 -2.60
C GLU A 39 -6.25 2.26 -3.13
N LYS A 40 -5.83 3.17 -2.23
CA LYS A 40 -4.92 4.27 -2.60
C LYS A 40 -3.55 3.76 -3.04
N ALA A 41 -2.99 2.78 -2.33
CA ALA A 41 -1.69 2.20 -2.68
C ALA A 41 -1.75 1.47 -4.03
N GLU A 42 -2.81 0.71 -4.27
CA GLU A 42 -3.07 0.03 -5.54
C GLU A 42 -3.18 1.03 -6.69
N ALA A 43 -3.90 2.14 -6.52
CA ALA A 43 -3.99 3.19 -7.54
C ALA A 43 -2.62 3.80 -7.90
N VAL A 44 -1.73 3.97 -6.91
CA VAL A 44 -0.36 4.44 -7.16
C VAL A 44 0.46 3.39 -7.92
N GLN A 45 0.39 2.12 -7.53
CA GLN A 45 1.10 1.03 -8.20
C GLN A 45 0.62 0.87 -9.65
N ARG A 46 -0.69 0.92 -9.87
CA ARG A 46 -1.32 0.93 -11.20
C ARG A 46 -0.76 2.04 -12.08
N LYS A 47 -0.71 3.27 -11.59
CA LYS A 47 -0.12 4.40 -12.35
C LYS A 47 1.36 4.20 -12.68
N ARG A 48 2.14 3.68 -11.73
CA ARG A 48 3.57 3.39 -11.95
C ARG A 48 3.77 2.33 -13.02
N ALA A 49 3.02 1.23 -12.94
CA ALA A 49 3.08 0.15 -13.92
C ALA A 49 2.67 0.64 -15.33
N ALA A 50 1.63 1.48 -15.43
CA ALA A 50 1.22 2.09 -16.69
C ALA A 50 2.34 2.89 -17.34
N ARG A 51 3.03 3.72 -16.53
CA ARG A 51 4.15 4.53 -16.99
C ARG A 51 5.31 3.65 -17.46
N THR A 52 5.63 2.60 -16.72
CA THR A 52 6.67 1.63 -17.12
C THR A 52 6.34 1.01 -18.48
N VAL A 53 5.11 0.51 -18.66
CA VAL A 53 4.66 -0.07 -19.94
C VAL A 53 4.70 0.95 -21.07
N ALA A 54 4.26 2.18 -20.83
CA ALA A 54 4.28 3.25 -21.84
C ALA A 54 5.70 3.66 -22.27
N VAL A 55 6.67 3.61 -21.36
CA VAL A 55 8.06 4.00 -21.62
C VAL A 55 8.86 2.86 -22.27
N HIS A 56 8.57 1.60 -21.93
CA HIS A 56 9.44 0.48 -22.27
C HIS A 56 8.85 -0.51 -23.28
N SER A 57 7.55 -0.47 -23.56
CA SER A 57 6.98 -1.33 -24.62
C SER A 57 7.38 -0.78 -26.00
N LEU A 58 8.02 -1.64 -26.79
CA LEU A 58 8.54 -1.31 -28.13
C LEU A 58 7.47 -1.43 -29.21
N ASP A 59 6.43 -2.22 -28.94
CA ASP A 59 5.35 -2.51 -29.88
C ASP A 59 4.03 -1.87 -29.43
N ALA A 60 3.35 -1.21 -30.37
CA ALA A 60 2.15 -0.43 -30.06
C ALA A 60 0.95 -1.32 -29.70
N GLU A 61 0.88 -2.52 -30.26
CA GLU A 61 -0.16 -3.51 -29.99
C GLU A 61 0.05 -4.15 -28.60
N ASP A 62 1.27 -4.63 -28.32
CA ASP A 62 1.69 -5.15 -27.02
C ASP A 62 1.44 -4.16 -25.88
N ARG A 63 1.82 -2.89 -26.08
CA ARG A 63 1.54 -1.81 -25.13
C ARG A 63 0.04 -1.69 -24.82
N GLY A 64 -0.81 -1.77 -25.84
CA GLY A 64 -2.26 -1.70 -25.69
C GLY A 64 -2.81 -2.86 -24.85
N VAL A 65 -2.32 -4.08 -25.10
CA VAL A 65 -2.69 -5.28 -24.34
C VAL A 65 -2.27 -5.14 -22.87
N LEU A 66 -1.02 -4.75 -22.60
CA LEU A 66 -0.50 -4.61 -21.24
C LEU A 66 -1.22 -3.53 -20.42
N LEU A 67 -1.58 -2.40 -21.05
CA LEU A 67 -2.37 -1.35 -20.39
C LEU A 67 -3.82 -1.80 -20.12
N SER A 68 -4.37 -2.65 -20.98
CA SER A 68 -5.70 -3.23 -20.80
C SER A 68 -5.74 -4.19 -19.61
N MET A 69 -4.73 -5.05 -19.47
CA MET A 69 -4.60 -5.97 -18.33
C MET A 69 -4.51 -5.24 -16.99
N LEU A 70 -3.95 -4.04 -17.01
CA LEU A 70 -3.82 -3.20 -15.82
C LEU A 70 -5.12 -2.44 -15.48
N GLY A 71 -6.14 -2.56 -16.34
CA GLY A 71 -7.43 -1.88 -16.19
C GLY A 71 -7.37 -0.39 -16.52
N ILE A 72 -6.43 0.04 -17.36
CA ILE A 72 -6.21 1.46 -17.70
C ILE A 72 -6.42 1.75 -19.21
N ALA A 73 -6.91 0.76 -19.97
CA ALA A 73 -7.26 0.97 -21.37
C ALA A 73 -8.27 2.13 -21.52
N GLY A 74 -7.97 3.05 -22.43
CA GLY A 74 -8.78 4.25 -22.67
C GLY A 74 -8.40 5.47 -21.84
N GLN A 75 -7.47 5.39 -20.89
CA GLN A 75 -6.76 6.58 -20.42
C GLN A 75 -5.68 6.92 -21.45
N GLU A 76 -6.09 7.56 -22.55
CA GLU A 76 -5.16 8.34 -23.37
C GLU A 76 -4.34 9.21 -22.41
N PRO A 77 -3.00 9.14 -22.45
CA PRO A 77 -2.19 10.09 -21.70
C PRO A 77 -2.63 11.47 -22.17
N ALA A 78 -3.32 12.22 -21.31
CA ALA A 78 -3.72 13.58 -21.63
C ALA A 78 -2.51 14.27 -22.27
N PRO A 79 -2.66 14.86 -23.48
CA PRO A 79 -1.54 15.43 -24.19
C PRO A 79 -0.87 16.36 -23.20
N SER A 80 0.34 15.98 -22.80
CA SER A 80 1.12 16.78 -21.89
C SER A 80 1.23 18.13 -22.57
N ALA A 81 0.55 19.15 -22.04
CA ALA A 81 0.84 20.53 -22.38
C ALA A 81 2.37 20.65 -22.36
N PRO A 82 2.99 21.30 -23.35
CA PRO A 82 4.43 21.26 -23.57
C PRO A 82 5.13 21.52 -22.23
N GLN A 83 5.74 20.45 -21.70
CA GLN A 83 6.53 20.55 -20.48
C GLN A 83 7.60 21.59 -20.79
N PRO A 84 7.75 22.67 -19.99
CA PRO A 84 8.88 23.56 -20.18
C PRO A 84 10.12 22.70 -20.04
N VAL A 85 10.85 22.58 -21.16
CA VAL A 85 12.15 21.92 -21.21
C VAL A 85 13.00 22.54 -20.10
N HIS A 86 13.22 21.79 -19.03
CA HIS A 86 14.20 22.18 -18.04
C HIS A 86 15.55 22.19 -18.75
N SER A 87 16.02 23.38 -19.10
CA SER A 87 17.41 23.62 -19.47
C SER A 87 18.31 22.95 -18.44
N PRO A 88 19.39 22.27 -18.85
CA PRO A 88 20.32 21.68 -17.89
C PRO A 88 20.91 22.79 -17.03
N GLN A 89 20.56 22.83 -15.75
CA GLN A 89 21.16 23.73 -14.77
C GLN A 89 22.63 23.32 -14.58
N PRO A 90 23.62 24.16 -14.97
CA PRO A 90 25.01 23.88 -14.68
C PRO A 90 25.27 24.40 -13.25
N GLY A 91 25.12 23.55 -12.24
CA GLY A 91 25.24 24.07 -10.87
C GLY A 91 25.20 23.07 -9.72
N ALA A 92 25.40 21.78 -9.96
CA ALA A 92 25.52 20.80 -8.88
C ALA A 92 26.63 19.79 -9.18
N VAL A 93 27.84 20.30 -9.49
CA VAL A 93 29.04 19.48 -9.38
C VAL A 93 29.38 19.32 -7.90
N ALA A 94 29.12 18.12 -7.40
CA ALA A 94 29.84 17.42 -6.34
C ALA A 94 30.32 18.26 -5.13
N ALA A 95 29.42 18.49 -4.16
CA ALA A 95 29.80 18.79 -2.79
C ALA A 95 30.18 17.48 -2.06
N TRP A 96 31.33 16.90 -2.44
CA TRP A 96 32.06 15.96 -1.58
C TRP A 96 33.53 15.95 -2.00
N SER A 97 34.27 16.97 -1.60
CA SER A 97 35.74 16.95 -1.71
C SER A 97 36.35 17.31 -0.36
N THR A 98 36.75 16.25 0.35
CA THR A 98 37.99 16.11 1.13
C THR A 98 38.49 17.36 1.86
N GLN A 99 38.26 17.34 3.17
CA GLN A 99 39.00 18.11 4.16
C GLN A 99 40.47 17.68 4.12
N GLY A 100 41.37 18.59 3.74
CA GLY A 100 42.81 18.33 3.65
C GLY A 100 43.64 19.61 3.72
N VAL A 101 44.40 19.71 4.82
CA VAL A 101 45.61 20.52 5.04
C VAL A 101 45.45 22.04 5.17
N GLY A 102 45.49 22.49 6.43
CA GLY A 102 45.95 23.82 6.81
C GLY A 102 47.38 23.75 7.36
N ARG A 103 48.24 24.57 6.75
CA ARG A 103 49.51 25.19 7.20
C ARG A 103 50.61 24.37 7.87
#